data_AF-A0A835L9Q7-F1
#
_entry.id   AF-A0A835L9Q7-F1
#
_cell.length_a   1.000
_cell.length_b   1.000
_cell.length_c   1.000
_cell.angle_alpha   90.00
_cell.angle_beta   90.00
_cell.angle_gamma   90.00
#
_symmetry.space_group_name_H-M   'P 1'
#
loop_
_entity.id
_entity.type
_entity.pdbx_description
1 polymer ?
#
loop_
_entity_poly.entity_id
_entity_poly.type
_entity_poly.pdbx_seq_one_letter_code
_entity_poly.pdbx_strand_id
1 'polypeptide(L)'
;RHKPVTAFSSVNLIIMSHFEGDFQDISEGQLKFIKNVIEEKGFKDSKVVFAPAGAAGDNYVANVKRIKVQGENGQLSIIAKIAPTNELVRKRVNATTMFGNEHLIYTEFLPKLLQLQKQVGTTDEDLVKFPKCYGTNVEAPNEVILLEDLRELGFSMQDRLKSLSDECVSSVLKKLAIYHSLSYVLKSKEPDTYNYFKDNLRDMWGAMADLPKEELAYFSQLEEFTMQMLDDPQYKKHIKNSISVIAPRAAKMSKLENGSRYAVIQHGDAWTNNIMFKFEANYQIAKSSSPAYDFLYMIFNCTDHETRVKNFYNWLDYYHSELDKSLSNYGLKANYVYPRDQLDADLKRYGKLQFGCSILLCNVLSAKPEDAAKFKEGMERESVDRTIDPKKKLDVDTKERLKKRITSVIDSYIEFGLLRICVRKYWKQNSGINTKFNLDGNFEDVTEKQLEFINKVIEELGFKGSKVTFAAAGAAGDNYAANVKRVKVEGEKGSLSIIAKIAPINEVVRHRLNAALSFCNEHLMYTEYLPKLLKLQKDAGIPEDEQIKFPKCYGTNIEAPHEVILLEDLKVEGFTIMNRMKSLSNECVTIVY
;
A
#
# COMPACT_ATOMS: atom_id res chain seq x y z
N ARG A 1 46.21 -28.06 -5.50
CA ARG A 1 46.30 -28.40 -4.06
C ARG A 1 46.01 -27.14 -3.25
N HIS A 2 45.65 -27.26 -1.97
CA HIS A 2 45.19 -26.18 -1.06
C HIS A 2 43.78 -25.64 -1.32
N LYS A 3 42.77 -26.36 -0.80
CA LYS A 3 41.64 -25.70 -0.12
C LYS A 3 42.14 -25.24 1.26
N PRO A 4 41.68 -24.11 1.82
CA PRO A 4 41.88 -23.82 3.23
C PRO A 4 41.04 -24.79 4.06
N VAL A 5 41.70 -25.65 4.84
CA VAL A 5 41.04 -26.42 5.90
C VAL A 5 41.06 -25.54 7.14
N THR A 6 39.91 -24.96 7.48
CA THR A 6 39.73 -24.32 8.79
C THR A 6 39.84 -25.39 9.88
N ALA A 7 40.88 -25.30 10.70
CA ALA A 7 41.08 -26.23 11.80
C ALA A 7 40.04 -25.97 12.90
N PHE A 8 39.04 -26.84 12.98
CA PHE A 8 38.05 -26.83 14.06
C PHE A 8 38.70 -27.31 15.37
N SER A 9 38.28 -26.74 16.50
CA SER A 9 38.75 -27.19 17.82
C SER A 9 38.22 -28.61 18.13
N SER A 10 38.89 -29.33 19.03
CA SER A 10 38.43 -30.64 19.49
C SER A 10 37.06 -30.61 20.19
N VAL A 11 36.68 -29.48 20.79
CA VAL A 11 35.33 -29.26 21.35
C VAL A 11 34.30 -29.09 20.24
N ASN A 12 34.67 -28.44 19.12
CA ASN A 12 33.75 -28.15 18.02
C ASN A 12 33.36 -29.42 17.25
N LEU A 13 34.28 -30.39 17.14
CA LEU A 13 34.00 -31.72 16.57
C LEU A 13 32.91 -32.49 17.36
N ILE A 14 32.84 -32.31 18.68
CA ILE A 14 31.83 -32.95 19.57
C ILE A 14 30.47 -32.24 19.48
N ILE A 15 30.44 -30.95 19.17
CA ILE A 15 29.17 -30.24 18.91
C ILE A 15 28.53 -30.75 17.62
N MET A 16 29.34 -30.99 16.58
CA MET A 16 28.85 -31.35 15.24
C MET A 16 28.60 -32.86 15.04
N SER A 17 29.08 -33.74 15.92
CA SER A 17 28.96 -35.21 15.77
C SER A 17 27.53 -35.77 15.83
N HIS A 18 26.55 -34.97 16.27
CA HIS A 18 25.14 -35.37 16.39
C HIS A 18 24.24 -34.75 15.30
N PHE A 19 24.82 -33.94 14.40
CA PHE A 19 24.10 -33.14 13.42
C PHE A 19 24.24 -33.73 12.01
N GLU A 20 23.11 -33.96 11.34
CA GLU A 20 23.03 -34.52 9.99
C GLU A 20 22.16 -33.65 9.07
N GLY A 21 22.35 -33.81 7.75
CA GLY A 21 21.50 -33.17 6.74
C GLY A 21 21.93 -31.77 6.33
N ASP A 22 20.96 -30.89 6.09
CA ASP A 22 21.10 -29.57 5.46
C ASP A 22 21.40 -28.46 6.49
N PHE A 23 22.64 -28.42 6.99
CA PHE A 23 23.10 -27.49 8.03
C PHE A 23 24.37 -26.70 7.67
N GLN A 24 24.95 -26.91 6.49
CA GLN A 24 26.28 -26.39 6.10
C GLN A 24 26.29 -24.86 5.90
N ASP A 25 25.12 -24.24 5.76
CA ASP A 25 24.90 -22.81 5.63
C ASP A 25 24.47 -22.13 6.95
N ILE A 26 24.59 -22.84 8.07
CA ILE A 26 24.32 -22.35 9.44
C ILE A 26 25.66 -22.13 10.16
N SER A 27 25.82 -20.99 10.82
CA SER A 27 27.06 -20.68 11.56
C SER A 27 27.19 -21.43 12.89
N GLU A 28 28.42 -21.53 13.41
CA GLU A 28 28.71 -22.19 14.69
C GLU A 28 27.93 -21.59 15.87
N GLY A 29 27.77 -20.25 15.93
CA GLY A 29 26.98 -19.59 16.97
C GLY A 29 25.49 -19.94 16.91
N GLN A 30 24.93 -19.99 15.70
CA GLN A 30 23.55 -20.41 15.46
C GLN A 30 23.35 -21.90 15.80
N LEU A 31 24.26 -22.78 15.37
CA LEU A 31 24.24 -24.22 15.69
C LEU A 31 24.36 -24.48 17.20
N LYS A 32 25.21 -23.73 17.91
CA LYS A 32 25.34 -23.81 19.37
C LYS A 32 24.06 -23.39 20.08
N PHE A 33 23.42 -22.30 19.66
CA PHE A 33 22.13 -21.88 20.20
C PHE A 33 21.05 -22.96 19.99
N ILE A 34 20.97 -23.52 18.78
CA ILE A 34 20.05 -24.61 18.44
C ILE A 34 20.27 -25.84 19.34
N LYS A 35 21.53 -26.26 19.53
CA LYS A 35 21.87 -27.37 20.43
C LYS A 35 21.37 -27.13 21.85
N ASN A 36 21.67 -25.97 22.43
CA ASN A 36 21.27 -25.63 23.79
C ASN A 36 19.75 -25.72 23.99
N VAL A 37 18.95 -25.16 23.09
CA VAL A 37 17.47 -25.21 23.19
C VAL A 37 16.95 -26.65 23.09
N ILE A 38 17.55 -27.50 22.24
CA ILE A 38 17.19 -28.92 22.11
C ILE A 38 17.50 -29.68 23.41
N GLU A 39 18.67 -29.44 24.02
CA GLU A 39 19.06 -30.04 25.30
C GLU A 39 18.15 -29.57 26.46
N GLU A 40 17.77 -28.29 26.49
CA GLU A 40 16.80 -27.73 27.44
C GLU A 40 15.40 -28.36 27.32
N LYS A 41 15.01 -28.84 26.12
CA LYS A 41 13.75 -29.61 25.96
C LYS A 41 13.92 -31.09 26.32
N GLY A 42 15.07 -31.50 26.86
CA GLY A 42 15.33 -32.86 27.32
C GLY A 42 15.92 -33.80 26.26
N PHE A 43 16.33 -33.30 25.10
CA PHE A 43 16.90 -34.12 24.02
C PHE A 43 18.44 -34.05 24.03
N LYS A 44 19.05 -34.49 25.13
CA LYS A 44 20.51 -34.58 25.27
C LYS A 44 21.09 -35.65 24.37
N ASP A 45 22.27 -35.38 23.81
CA ASP A 45 23.06 -36.25 22.90
C ASP A 45 22.26 -36.89 21.74
N SER A 46 21.08 -36.33 21.45
CA SER A 46 20.08 -36.87 20.54
C SER A 46 20.49 -36.60 19.09
N LYS A 47 20.04 -37.47 18.17
CA LYS A 47 20.30 -37.28 16.74
C LYS A 47 19.44 -36.15 16.21
N VAL A 48 20.08 -35.15 15.59
CA VAL A 48 19.43 -33.95 15.04
C VAL A 48 19.62 -33.91 13.53
N VAL A 49 18.51 -33.98 12.78
CA VAL A 49 18.50 -33.98 11.32
C VAL A 49 17.91 -32.68 10.80
N PHE A 50 18.69 -31.93 10.04
CA PHE A 50 18.29 -30.71 9.36
C PHE A 50 17.80 -31.01 7.93
N ALA A 51 16.68 -30.40 7.54
CA ALA A 51 16.12 -30.49 6.20
C ALA A 51 15.49 -29.14 5.78
N PRO A 52 15.29 -28.87 4.48
CA PRO A 52 14.54 -27.70 4.03
C PRO A 52 13.11 -27.65 4.61
N ALA A 53 12.68 -26.48 5.09
CA ALA A 53 11.32 -26.33 5.63
C ALA A 53 10.24 -26.27 4.54
N GLY A 54 10.57 -25.80 3.33
CA GLY A 54 9.67 -25.62 2.18
C GLY A 54 10.38 -25.84 0.84
N ALA A 55 9.74 -25.46 -0.26
CA ALA A 55 10.35 -25.44 -1.58
C ALA A 55 11.34 -24.27 -1.71
N ALA A 56 12.26 -24.34 -2.68
CA ALA A 56 13.09 -23.19 -3.01
C ALA A 56 12.19 -22.00 -3.43
N GLY A 57 12.50 -20.81 -2.92
CA GLY A 57 11.65 -19.64 -3.10
C GLY A 57 10.39 -19.59 -2.25
N ASP A 58 10.23 -20.38 -1.18
CA ASP A 58 9.22 -20.10 -0.15
C ASP A 58 9.72 -19.08 0.89
N ASN A 59 11.05 -18.98 1.09
CA ASN A 59 11.69 -18.16 2.13
C ASN A 59 12.80 -17.28 1.53
N TYR A 60 12.54 -15.98 1.39
CA TYR A 60 13.44 -15.04 0.71
C TYR A 60 14.38 -14.28 1.67
N VAL A 61 13.96 -14.06 2.92
CA VAL A 61 14.68 -13.21 3.90
C VAL A 61 15.49 -14.01 4.90
N ALA A 62 14.94 -15.12 5.39
CA ALA A 62 15.58 -16.00 6.36
C ALA A 62 15.83 -17.37 5.73
N ASN A 63 16.88 -18.06 6.18
CA ASN A 63 17.07 -19.47 5.90
C ASN A 63 16.15 -20.26 6.83
N VAL A 64 15.22 -21.06 6.30
CA VAL A 64 14.24 -21.77 7.13
C VAL A 64 14.42 -23.27 6.98
N LYS A 65 14.89 -23.89 8.05
CA LYS A 65 15.15 -25.33 8.15
C LYS A 65 14.11 -25.99 9.04
N ARG A 66 13.70 -27.21 8.71
CA ARG A 66 13.05 -28.14 9.62
C ARG A 66 14.13 -28.95 10.32
N ILE A 67 14.04 -29.03 11.63
CA ILE A 67 14.92 -29.81 12.47
C ILE A 67 14.10 -30.95 13.07
N LYS A 68 14.45 -32.20 12.77
CA LYS A 68 13.87 -33.38 13.41
C LYS A 68 14.86 -33.94 14.42
N VAL A 69 14.44 -34.04 15.67
CA VAL A 69 15.22 -34.61 16.77
C VAL A 69 14.62 -35.97 17.13
N GLN A 70 15.48 -36.99 17.21
CA GLN A 70 15.15 -38.30 17.76
C GLN A 70 16.00 -38.56 19.00
N GLY A 71 15.33 -38.78 20.13
CA GLY A 71 15.96 -39.09 21.41
C GLY A 71 15.08 -39.98 22.27
N GLU A 72 15.54 -40.33 23.47
CA GLU A 72 14.83 -41.23 24.39
C GLU A 72 13.47 -40.67 24.82
N ASN A 73 13.35 -39.34 24.89
CA ASN A 73 12.11 -38.61 25.20
C ASN A 73 11.16 -38.46 23.99
N GLY A 74 11.38 -39.22 22.90
CA GLY A 74 10.49 -39.30 21.75
C GLY A 74 11.00 -38.56 20.51
N GLN A 75 10.09 -37.88 19.82
CA GLN A 75 10.39 -37.09 18.62
C GLN A 75 9.96 -35.64 18.80
N LEU A 76 10.80 -34.71 18.30
CA LEU A 76 10.52 -33.28 18.30
C LEU A 76 10.81 -32.72 16.89
N SER A 77 9.84 -32.03 16.31
CA SER A 77 10.00 -31.31 15.03
C SER A 77 9.92 -29.81 15.27
N ILE A 78 10.95 -29.09 14.81
CA ILE A 78 11.13 -27.65 15.01
C ILE A 78 11.30 -26.98 13.65
N ILE A 79 10.69 -25.81 13.46
CA ILE A 79 11.03 -24.88 12.39
C ILE A 79 12.03 -23.87 12.92
N ALA A 80 13.24 -23.89 12.38
CA ALA A 80 14.29 -22.92 12.65
C ALA A 80 14.33 -21.86 11.56
N LYS A 81 14.01 -20.62 11.91
CA LYS A 81 14.23 -19.44 11.08
C LYS A 81 15.59 -18.86 11.46
N ILE A 82 16.50 -18.78 10.51
CA ILE A 82 17.92 -18.51 10.75
C ILE A 82 18.31 -17.28 9.92
N ALA A 83 18.90 -16.27 10.58
CA ALA A 83 19.30 -15.05 9.90
C ALA A 83 20.48 -15.30 8.95
N PRO A 84 20.55 -14.61 7.80
CA PRO A 84 21.73 -14.64 6.95
C PRO A 84 22.95 -14.10 7.72
N THR A 85 24.13 -14.65 7.45
CA THR A 85 25.40 -14.22 8.06
C THR A 85 26.16 -13.23 7.19
N ASN A 86 25.89 -13.20 5.86
CA ASN A 86 26.47 -12.24 4.93
C ASN A 86 25.97 -10.81 5.22
N GLU A 87 26.91 -9.89 5.49
CA GLU A 87 26.61 -8.51 5.91
C GLU A 87 25.76 -7.72 4.89
N LEU A 88 26.03 -7.86 3.59
CA LEU A 88 25.28 -7.16 2.54
C LEU A 88 23.84 -7.64 2.48
N VAL A 89 23.61 -8.96 2.55
CA VAL A 89 22.26 -9.53 2.60
C VAL A 89 21.54 -9.05 3.86
N ARG A 90 22.20 -9.12 5.03
CA ARG A 90 21.66 -8.67 6.32
C ARG A 90 21.22 -7.21 6.29
N LYS A 91 22.00 -6.33 5.67
CA LYS A 91 21.66 -4.91 5.50
C LYS A 91 20.48 -4.74 4.53
N ARG A 92 20.52 -5.40 3.37
CA ARG A 92 19.48 -5.33 2.33
C ARG A 92 18.10 -5.84 2.80
N VAL A 93 18.06 -6.84 3.67
CA VAL A 93 16.81 -7.34 4.28
C VAL A 93 16.50 -6.74 5.65
N ASN A 94 17.38 -5.88 6.20
CA ASN A 94 17.28 -5.35 7.57
C ASN A 94 17.08 -6.45 8.63
N ALA A 95 17.90 -7.51 8.56
CA ALA A 95 17.73 -8.76 9.30
C ALA A 95 17.57 -8.55 10.81
N THR A 96 18.42 -7.74 11.44
CA THR A 96 18.36 -7.47 12.88
C THR A 96 17.04 -6.81 13.31
N THR A 97 16.43 -5.97 12.46
CA THR A 97 15.09 -5.42 12.75
C THR A 97 14.00 -6.49 12.63
N MET A 98 14.02 -7.29 11.56
CA MET A 98 12.98 -8.31 11.34
C MET A 98 13.02 -9.42 12.38
N PHE A 99 14.21 -9.90 12.76
CA PHE A 99 14.39 -10.89 13.83
C PHE A 99 14.10 -10.31 15.23
N GLY A 100 14.46 -9.04 15.48
CA GLY A 100 14.11 -8.36 16.74
C GLY A 100 12.61 -8.17 16.93
N ASN A 101 11.89 -7.75 15.88
CA ASN A 101 10.44 -7.65 15.90
C ASN A 101 9.79 -9.04 16.07
N GLU A 102 10.21 -10.04 15.30
CA GLU A 102 9.64 -11.40 15.37
C GLU A 102 9.89 -12.05 16.75
N HIS A 103 11.06 -11.82 17.36
CA HIS A 103 11.33 -12.18 18.76
C HIS A 103 10.30 -11.58 19.71
N LEU A 104 10.19 -10.24 19.77
CA LEU A 104 9.30 -9.53 20.69
C LEU A 104 7.82 -9.94 20.54
N ILE A 105 7.40 -10.25 19.30
CA ILE A 105 6.05 -10.73 19.03
C ILE A 105 5.81 -12.12 19.65
N TYR A 106 6.74 -13.06 19.50
CA TYR A 106 6.58 -14.43 20.02
C TYR A 106 6.83 -14.58 21.52
N THR A 107 7.81 -13.86 22.07
CA THR A 107 8.18 -13.99 23.49
C THR A 107 7.25 -13.22 24.42
N GLU A 108 6.65 -12.12 23.95
CA GLU A 108 5.93 -11.18 24.83
C GLU A 108 4.54 -10.80 24.30
N PHE A 109 4.42 -10.34 23.05
CA PHE A 109 3.14 -9.78 22.57
C PHE A 109 2.03 -10.84 22.44
N LEU A 110 2.28 -11.94 21.73
CA LEU A 110 1.29 -13.01 21.54
C LEU A 110 0.90 -13.71 22.86
N PRO A 111 1.85 -14.04 23.76
CA PRO A 111 1.51 -14.46 25.13
C PRO A 111 0.62 -13.45 25.88
N LYS A 112 0.88 -12.14 25.73
CA LYS A 112 0.05 -11.09 26.35
C LYS A 112 -1.37 -11.06 25.77
N LEU A 113 -1.54 -11.20 24.45
CA LEU A 113 -2.87 -11.29 23.84
C LEU A 113 -3.65 -12.51 24.34
N LEU A 114 -2.99 -13.67 24.44
CA LEU A 114 -3.59 -14.89 24.96
C LEU A 114 -3.95 -14.77 26.46
N GLN A 115 -3.15 -14.03 27.24
CA GLN A 115 -3.48 -13.71 28.64
C GLN A 115 -4.78 -12.91 28.75
N LEU A 116 -4.95 -11.85 27.94
CA LEU A 116 -6.17 -11.04 27.92
C LEU A 116 -7.40 -11.90 27.58
N GLN A 117 -7.29 -12.79 26.58
CA GLN A 117 -8.38 -13.67 26.17
C GLN A 117 -8.78 -14.68 27.26
N LYS A 118 -7.81 -15.23 27.98
CA LYS A 118 -8.06 -16.15 29.10
C LYS A 118 -8.73 -15.46 30.29
N GLN A 119 -8.41 -14.20 30.57
CA GLN A 119 -9.03 -13.43 31.66
C GLN A 119 -10.55 -13.23 31.47
N VAL A 120 -11.01 -13.12 30.22
CA VAL A 120 -12.45 -12.94 29.90
C VAL A 120 -13.16 -14.24 29.48
N GLY A 121 -12.51 -15.40 29.61
CA GLY A 121 -13.12 -16.70 29.27
C GLY A 121 -13.42 -16.88 27.78
N THR A 122 -12.57 -16.35 26.89
CA THR A 122 -12.74 -16.50 25.42
C THR A 122 -12.72 -17.97 25.02
N THR A 123 -13.58 -18.36 24.06
CA THR A 123 -13.67 -19.73 23.54
C THR A 123 -12.42 -20.17 22.77
N ASP A 124 -12.11 -21.47 22.77
CA ASP A 124 -10.97 -22.05 22.05
C ASP A 124 -11.00 -21.85 20.51
N GLU A 125 -12.18 -21.54 19.96
CA GLU A 125 -12.32 -21.13 18.56
C GLU A 125 -11.72 -19.74 18.35
N ASP A 126 -12.03 -18.79 19.23
CA ASP A 126 -11.67 -17.37 19.10
C ASP A 126 -10.31 -17.03 19.73
N LEU A 127 -9.69 -17.93 20.49
CA LEU A 127 -8.30 -17.77 20.93
C LEU A 127 -7.36 -17.48 19.73
N VAL A 128 -6.41 -16.58 19.97
CA VAL A 128 -5.25 -16.36 19.09
C VAL A 128 -4.36 -17.60 19.18
N LYS A 129 -4.07 -18.19 18.04
CA LYS A 129 -3.21 -19.37 17.88
C LYS A 129 -1.92 -18.94 17.19
N PHE A 130 -0.80 -19.44 17.69
CA PHE A 130 0.54 -19.11 17.23
C PHE A 130 1.49 -20.24 17.63
N PRO A 131 2.58 -20.48 16.86
CA PRO A 131 3.45 -21.62 17.10
C PRO A 131 4.10 -21.49 18.47
N LYS A 132 4.25 -22.61 19.20
CA LYS A 132 5.05 -22.58 20.41
C LYS A 132 6.49 -22.17 20.08
N CYS A 133 6.90 -21.01 20.59
CA CYS A 133 8.29 -20.58 20.52
C CYS A 133 9.12 -21.38 21.53
N TYR A 134 10.06 -22.18 21.03
CA TYR A 134 10.98 -22.98 21.86
C TYR A 134 12.16 -22.16 22.38
N GLY A 135 12.59 -21.14 21.62
CA GLY A 135 13.66 -20.22 21.97
C GLY A 135 14.01 -19.25 20.83
N THR A 136 14.61 -18.12 21.18
CA THR A 136 15.09 -17.08 20.25
C THR A 136 16.48 -16.59 20.61
N ASN A 137 17.33 -16.37 19.61
CA ASN A 137 18.53 -15.55 19.72
C ASN A 137 18.38 -14.27 18.86
N VAL A 138 18.74 -13.12 19.41
CA VAL A 138 18.72 -11.81 18.73
C VAL A 138 20.11 -11.17 18.59
N GLU A 139 21.17 -11.86 19.03
CA GLU A 139 22.55 -11.39 18.88
C GLU A 139 23.02 -11.51 17.43
N ALA A 140 23.29 -10.39 16.76
CA ALA A 140 23.85 -10.36 15.42
C ALA A 140 25.30 -10.89 15.39
N PRO A 141 25.71 -11.69 14.38
CA PRO A 141 24.95 -12.15 13.21
C PRO A 141 24.28 -13.53 13.41
N ASN A 142 24.11 -13.96 14.67
CA ASN A 142 23.70 -15.31 15.06
C ASN A 142 22.20 -15.43 15.35
N GLU A 143 21.35 -14.54 14.80
CA GLU A 143 19.92 -14.55 15.14
C GLU A 143 19.23 -15.84 14.63
N VAL A 144 18.41 -16.44 15.51
CA VAL A 144 17.67 -17.69 15.27
C VAL A 144 16.33 -17.63 16.01
N ILE A 145 15.26 -18.11 15.40
CA ILE A 145 13.94 -18.27 16.04
C ILE A 145 13.50 -19.72 15.84
N LEU A 146 13.20 -20.42 16.94
CA LEU A 146 12.81 -21.83 16.96
C LEU A 146 11.34 -21.97 17.32
N LEU A 147 10.55 -22.46 16.36
CA LEU A 147 9.09 -22.56 16.42
C LEU A 147 8.63 -24.01 16.27
N GLU A 148 7.41 -24.27 16.70
CA GLU A 148 6.68 -25.53 16.47
C GLU A 148 6.45 -25.82 14.98
N ASP A 149 6.65 -27.07 14.55
CA ASP A 149 6.38 -27.51 13.18
C ASP A 149 4.92 -27.95 13.01
N LEU A 150 4.07 -26.97 12.67
CA LEU A 150 2.62 -27.13 12.53
C LEU A 150 2.19 -28.20 11.50
N ARG A 151 3.09 -28.66 10.62
CA ARG A 151 2.78 -29.76 9.69
C ARG A 151 2.50 -31.07 10.45
N GLU A 152 3.17 -31.29 11.58
CA GLU A 152 2.91 -32.45 12.44
C GLU A 152 1.53 -32.35 13.13
N LEU A 153 0.96 -31.13 13.21
CA LEU A 153 -0.41 -30.86 13.67
C LEU A 153 -1.45 -30.89 12.52
N GLY A 154 -1.05 -31.29 11.31
CA GLY A 154 -1.93 -31.39 10.14
C GLY A 154 -2.21 -30.09 9.39
N PHE A 155 -1.43 -29.02 9.64
CA PHE A 155 -1.56 -27.75 8.93
C PHE A 155 -0.81 -27.80 7.58
N SER A 156 -1.36 -27.15 6.55
CA SER A 156 -0.75 -27.05 5.22
C SER A 156 -0.69 -25.59 4.73
N MET A 157 0.26 -25.29 3.85
CA MET A 157 0.26 -24.04 3.09
C MET A 157 -0.62 -24.21 1.85
N GLN A 158 -1.37 -23.17 1.48
CA GLN A 158 -2.11 -23.16 0.22
C GLN A 158 -1.20 -22.78 -0.95
N ASP A 159 -1.61 -23.15 -2.16
CA ASP A 159 -0.90 -22.81 -3.39
C ASP A 159 -0.94 -21.30 -3.65
N ARG A 160 0.20 -20.64 -3.46
CA ARG A 160 0.38 -19.18 -3.65
C ARG A 160 0.09 -18.66 -5.06
N LEU A 161 0.03 -19.56 -6.05
CA LEU A 161 -0.32 -19.23 -7.43
C LEU A 161 -1.84 -19.24 -7.67
N LYS A 162 -2.63 -19.74 -6.71
CA LYS A 162 -4.10 -19.76 -6.75
C LYS A 162 -4.71 -18.67 -5.87
N SER A 163 -5.90 -18.23 -6.26
CA SER A 163 -6.76 -17.36 -5.44
C SER A 163 -7.30 -18.15 -4.24
N LEU A 164 -7.34 -17.54 -3.06
CA LEU A 164 -8.04 -18.12 -1.91
C LEU A 164 -9.55 -18.11 -2.12
N SER A 165 -10.23 -19.12 -1.57
CA SER A 165 -11.69 -19.15 -1.53
C SER A 165 -12.26 -18.13 -0.55
N ASP A 166 -13.56 -17.84 -0.67
CA ASP A 166 -14.26 -16.87 0.18
C ASP A 166 -14.25 -17.27 1.66
N GLU A 167 -14.39 -18.57 1.93
CA GLU A 167 -14.34 -19.16 3.28
C GLU A 167 -12.93 -19.03 3.88
N CYS A 168 -11.90 -19.23 3.05
CA CYS A 168 -10.50 -19.05 3.42
C CYS A 168 -10.21 -17.59 3.78
N VAL A 169 -10.63 -16.64 2.95
CA VAL A 169 -10.47 -15.20 3.19
C VAL A 169 -11.23 -14.76 4.43
N SER A 170 -12.49 -15.17 4.58
CA SER A 170 -13.32 -14.86 5.75
C SER A 170 -12.69 -15.37 7.05
N SER A 171 -12.17 -16.60 7.07
CA SER A 171 -11.52 -17.13 8.27
C SER A 171 -10.26 -16.35 8.67
N VAL A 172 -9.45 -15.91 7.70
CA VAL A 172 -8.30 -15.02 7.95
C VAL A 172 -8.74 -13.65 8.46
N LEU A 173 -9.81 -13.07 7.89
CA LEU A 173 -10.35 -11.78 8.32
C LEU A 173 -10.89 -11.83 9.76
N LYS A 174 -11.59 -12.91 10.16
CA LYS A 174 -12.00 -13.13 11.56
C LYS A 174 -10.79 -13.11 12.50
N LYS A 175 -9.70 -13.80 12.13
CA LYS A 175 -8.47 -13.87 12.95
C LYS A 175 -7.72 -12.54 13.01
N LEU A 176 -7.62 -11.80 11.91
CA LEU A 176 -7.08 -10.44 11.91
C LEU A 176 -7.93 -9.50 12.78
N ALA A 177 -9.26 -9.56 12.67
CA ALA A 177 -10.16 -8.75 13.47
C ALA A 177 -10.01 -9.01 14.98
N ILE A 178 -9.89 -10.28 15.40
CA ILE A 178 -9.59 -10.65 16.80
C ILE A 178 -8.21 -10.12 17.21
N TYR A 179 -7.17 -10.31 16.41
CA TYR A 179 -5.81 -9.84 16.72
C TYR A 179 -5.76 -8.30 16.90
N HIS A 180 -6.37 -7.56 15.97
CA HIS A 180 -6.46 -6.09 16.05
C HIS A 180 -7.35 -5.62 17.22
N SER A 181 -8.44 -6.32 17.55
CA SER A 181 -9.28 -6.01 18.72
C SER A 181 -8.45 -6.06 20.00
N LEU A 182 -7.63 -7.10 20.18
CA LEU A 182 -6.82 -7.30 21.38
C LEU A 182 -5.71 -6.25 21.49
N SER A 183 -5.16 -5.78 20.38
CA SER A 183 -4.26 -4.62 20.38
C SER A 183 -4.97 -3.33 20.84
N TYR A 184 -6.22 -3.09 20.44
CA TYR A 184 -7.01 -1.96 20.95
C TYR A 184 -7.39 -2.13 22.43
N VAL A 185 -7.70 -3.35 22.87
CA VAL A 185 -7.95 -3.68 24.29
C VAL A 185 -6.71 -3.35 25.12
N LEU A 186 -5.53 -3.79 24.68
CA LEU A 186 -4.26 -3.47 25.33
C LEU A 186 -4.06 -1.94 25.39
N LYS A 187 -4.24 -1.24 24.27
CA LYS A 187 -4.15 0.24 24.21
C LYS A 187 -5.12 0.95 25.16
N SER A 188 -6.31 0.39 25.39
CA SER A 188 -7.36 1.00 26.21
C SER A 188 -7.30 0.62 27.70
N LYS A 189 -6.77 -0.57 28.04
CA LYS A 189 -6.76 -1.09 29.42
C LYS A 189 -5.37 -1.14 30.05
N GLU A 190 -4.33 -1.28 29.23
CA GLU A 190 -2.92 -1.37 29.63
C GLU A 190 -2.04 -0.49 28.72
N PRO A 191 -2.27 0.85 28.70
CA PRO A 191 -1.63 1.75 27.73
C PRO A 191 -0.10 1.73 27.80
N ASP A 192 0.49 1.54 28.98
CA ASP A 192 1.95 1.46 29.15
C ASP A 192 2.53 0.21 28.47
N THR A 193 1.86 -0.94 28.64
CA THR A 193 2.20 -2.20 27.95
C THR A 193 2.06 -2.05 26.43
N TYR A 194 1.00 -1.38 25.94
CA TYR A 194 0.86 -1.05 24.52
C TYR A 194 1.97 -0.11 24.02
N ASN A 195 2.32 0.92 24.78
CA ASN A 195 3.38 1.87 24.42
C ASN A 195 4.75 1.18 24.36
N TYR A 196 5.05 0.29 25.31
CA TYR A 196 6.24 -0.55 25.26
C TYR A 196 6.37 -1.31 23.93
N PHE A 197 5.32 -1.98 23.46
CA PHE A 197 5.35 -2.66 22.16
C PHE A 197 5.44 -1.67 20.98
N LYS A 198 4.69 -0.56 21.02
CA LYS A 198 4.73 0.50 20.00
C LYS A 198 6.13 1.07 19.81
N ASP A 199 6.88 1.27 20.89
CA ASP A 199 8.17 1.95 20.89
C ASP A 199 9.37 1.00 20.67
N ASN A 200 9.20 -0.31 20.90
CA ASN A 200 10.22 -1.31 20.63
C ASN A 200 10.07 -2.02 19.26
N LEU A 201 8.85 -2.12 18.69
CA LEU A 201 8.66 -2.64 17.33
C LEU A 201 9.05 -1.60 16.27
N ARG A 202 10.07 -1.91 15.47
CA ARG A 202 10.67 -0.96 14.52
C ARG A 202 10.06 -1.08 13.13
N ASP A 203 9.79 0.05 12.49
CA ASP A 203 9.31 0.10 11.11
C ASP A 203 10.44 -0.21 10.11
N MET A 204 10.45 -1.44 9.58
CA MET A 204 11.44 -1.89 8.59
C MET A 204 11.48 -0.98 7.35
N TRP A 205 10.33 -0.61 6.79
CA TRP A 205 10.26 0.24 5.60
C TRP A 205 10.63 1.70 5.90
N GLY A 206 10.33 2.16 7.13
CA GLY A 206 10.76 3.46 7.63
C GLY A 206 12.28 3.54 7.74
N ALA A 207 12.91 2.52 8.34
CA ALA A 207 14.37 2.42 8.44
C ALA A 207 15.07 2.33 7.06
N MET A 208 14.43 1.71 6.06
CA MET A 208 14.94 1.71 4.69
C MET A 208 14.92 3.10 4.02
N ALA A 209 14.10 4.05 4.49
CA ALA A 209 13.99 5.37 3.86
C ALA A 209 15.23 6.26 4.09
N ASP A 210 16.03 5.94 5.10
CA ASP A 210 17.28 6.64 5.43
C ASP A 210 18.52 5.99 4.76
N LEU A 211 18.35 4.91 3.98
CA LEU A 211 19.43 4.27 3.24
C LEU A 211 19.88 5.11 2.03
N PRO A 212 21.17 5.02 1.61
CA PRO A 212 21.66 5.65 0.39
C PRO A 212 20.84 5.26 -0.85
N LYS A 213 20.76 6.18 -1.83
CA LYS A 213 19.99 5.97 -3.07
C LYS A 213 20.51 4.77 -3.87
N GLU A 214 21.78 4.49 -3.75
CA GLU A 214 22.51 3.39 -4.37
C GLU A 214 22.04 2.04 -3.82
N GLU A 215 21.70 1.97 -2.52
CA GLU A 215 21.16 0.78 -1.87
C GLU A 215 19.66 0.58 -2.20
N LEU A 216 18.93 1.68 -2.39
CA LEU A 216 17.53 1.66 -2.86
C LEU A 216 17.38 1.49 -4.38
N ALA A 217 18.48 1.56 -5.15
CA ALA A 217 18.46 1.49 -6.62
C ALA A 217 17.87 0.17 -7.16
N TYR A 218 17.87 -0.90 -6.34
CA TYR A 218 17.22 -2.16 -6.64
C TYR A 218 15.71 -1.99 -6.90
N PHE A 219 14.99 -1.22 -6.07
CA PHE A 219 13.55 -1.00 -6.21
C PHE A 219 13.20 -0.27 -7.51
N SER A 220 14.03 0.70 -7.91
CA SER A 220 13.87 1.43 -9.18
C SER A 220 14.10 0.54 -10.40
N GLN A 221 15.09 -0.36 -10.35
CA GLN A 221 15.35 -1.34 -11.42
C GLN A 221 14.19 -2.34 -11.55
N LEU A 222 13.65 -2.82 -10.43
CA LEU A 222 12.50 -3.70 -10.43
C LEU A 222 11.24 -3.00 -10.97
N GLU A 223 11.06 -1.72 -10.67
CA GLU A 223 9.97 -0.91 -11.23
C GLU A 223 10.08 -0.79 -12.77
N GLU A 224 11.28 -0.47 -13.29
CA GLU A 224 11.52 -0.39 -14.72
C GLU A 224 11.29 -1.75 -15.42
N PHE A 225 11.80 -2.84 -14.85
CA PHE A 225 11.56 -4.20 -15.33
C PHE A 225 10.06 -4.51 -15.37
N THR A 226 9.32 -4.21 -14.30
CA THR A 226 7.87 -4.42 -14.20
C THR A 226 7.13 -3.65 -15.30
N MET A 227 7.51 -2.39 -15.56
CA MET A 227 6.94 -1.58 -16.64
C MET A 227 7.26 -2.15 -18.04
N GLN A 228 8.41 -2.79 -18.22
CA GLN A 228 8.82 -3.41 -19.49
C GLN A 228 8.10 -4.74 -19.77
N MET A 229 7.58 -5.43 -18.75
CA MET A 229 6.79 -6.67 -18.92
C MET A 229 5.33 -6.45 -19.36
N LEU A 230 4.84 -5.21 -19.32
CA LEU A 230 3.51 -4.88 -19.81
C LEU A 230 3.57 -4.37 -21.25
N ASP A 231 2.47 -4.46 -21.98
CA ASP A 231 2.35 -3.88 -23.32
C ASP A 231 1.69 -2.49 -23.24
N ASP A 232 0.51 -2.42 -22.65
CA ASP A 232 -0.32 -1.21 -22.56
C ASP A 232 0.39 -0.07 -21.79
N PRO A 233 0.61 1.11 -22.41
CA PRO A 233 1.14 2.30 -21.74
C PRO A 233 0.33 2.78 -20.53
N GLN A 234 -0.98 2.51 -20.47
CA GLN A 234 -1.83 2.89 -19.33
C GLN A 234 -1.40 2.16 -18.06
N TYR A 235 -1.26 0.83 -18.08
CA TYR A 235 -0.79 0.07 -16.92
C TYR A 235 0.63 0.49 -16.49
N LYS A 236 1.53 0.75 -17.46
CA LYS A 236 2.89 1.26 -17.18
C LYS A 236 2.88 2.57 -16.39
N LYS A 237 1.97 3.48 -16.73
CA LYS A 237 1.78 4.76 -16.04
C LYS A 237 1.35 4.59 -14.58
N HIS A 238 0.61 3.53 -14.24
CA HIS A 238 0.24 3.22 -12.85
C HIS A 238 1.42 2.68 -12.04
N ILE A 239 2.31 1.88 -12.63
CA ILE A 239 3.51 1.34 -11.97
C ILE A 239 4.56 2.44 -11.70
N LYS A 240 4.65 3.48 -12.55
CA LYS A 240 5.65 4.54 -12.37
C LYS A 240 5.52 5.23 -11.00
N ASN A 241 6.60 5.23 -10.23
CA ASN A 241 6.67 5.63 -8.83
C ASN A 241 5.71 4.81 -7.94
N SER A 242 5.66 3.49 -8.08
CA SER A 242 4.94 2.58 -7.17
C SER A 242 5.90 1.85 -6.23
N ILE A 243 6.94 1.21 -6.76
CA ILE A 243 7.91 0.39 -6.01
C ILE A 243 9.05 1.25 -5.46
N SER A 244 9.63 2.10 -6.32
CA SER A 244 10.81 2.94 -6.04
C SER A 244 10.64 3.91 -4.85
N VAL A 245 9.40 4.14 -4.44
CA VAL A 245 9.01 5.09 -3.38
C VAL A 245 8.25 4.44 -2.22
N ILE A 246 8.28 3.10 -2.08
CA ILE A 246 7.69 2.40 -0.93
C ILE A 246 8.29 2.93 0.38
N ALA A 247 9.61 2.88 0.55
CA ALA A 247 10.29 3.32 1.77
C ALA A 247 9.97 4.78 2.16
N PRO A 248 10.14 5.81 1.30
CA PRO A 248 9.78 7.19 1.67
C PRO A 248 8.27 7.39 1.88
N ARG A 249 7.38 6.61 1.24
CA ARG A 249 5.94 6.62 1.56
C ARG A 249 5.66 6.01 2.93
N ALA A 250 6.29 4.90 3.27
CA ALA A 250 6.14 4.24 4.56
C ALA A 250 6.64 5.14 5.70
N ALA A 251 7.84 5.72 5.57
CA ALA A 251 8.38 6.68 6.54
C ALA A 251 7.45 7.90 6.72
N LYS A 252 6.86 8.41 5.65
CA LYS A 252 5.84 9.47 5.74
C LYS A 252 4.57 8.99 6.47
N MET A 253 4.11 7.78 6.18
CA MET A 253 2.91 7.21 6.80
C MET A 253 3.10 6.99 8.30
N SER A 254 4.19 6.37 8.72
CA SER A 254 4.45 6.14 10.14
C SER A 254 4.67 7.45 10.94
N LYS A 255 5.24 8.50 10.32
CA LYS A 255 5.24 9.85 10.92
C LYS A 255 3.84 10.44 11.11
N LEU A 256 2.89 10.14 10.21
CA LEU A 256 1.48 10.56 10.30
C LEU A 256 0.62 9.64 11.19
N GLU A 257 1.18 8.55 11.72
CA GLU A 257 0.48 7.61 12.60
C GLU A 257 1.03 7.58 14.02
N ASN A 258 2.20 8.15 14.26
CA ASN A 258 2.75 8.27 15.60
C ASN A 258 1.75 9.00 16.52
N GLY A 259 1.26 8.32 17.56
CA GLY A 259 0.21 8.83 18.45
C GLY A 259 -1.23 8.73 17.92
N SER A 260 -1.48 8.14 16.74
CA SER A 260 -2.83 7.93 16.21
C SER A 260 -3.67 7.06 17.14
N ARG A 261 -4.88 7.53 17.53
CA ARG A 261 -5.84 6.72 18.30
C ARG A 261 -6.22 5.42 17.58
N TYR A 262 -6.25 5.43 16.25
CA TYR A 262 -6.68 4.32 15.41
C TYR A 262 -5.59 3.27 15.13
N ALA A 263 -4.32 3.54 15.44
CA ALA A 263 -3.26 2.57 15.23
C ALA A 263 -3.34 1.36 16.19
N VAL A 264 -3.03 0.18 15.69
CA VAL A 264 -2.84 -1.09 16.41
C VAL A 264 -1.42 -1.58 16.21
N ILE A 265 -0.95 -2.52 17.03
CA ILE A 265 0.17 -3.38 16.65
C ILE A 265 -0.34 -4.30 15.54
N GLN A 266 0.11 -4.07 14.31
CA GLN A 266 -0.27 -4.84 13.12
C GLN A 266 0.54 -6.13 13.01
N HIS A 267 0.02 -7.11 12.26
CA HIS A 267 0.77 -8.31 11.88
C HIS A 267 1.87 -7.99 10.86
N GLY A 268 1.55 -7.13 9.87
CA GLY A 268 2.46 -6.59 8.88
C GLY A 268 2.66 -7.45 7.64
N ASP A 269 2.76 -8.78 7.80
CA ASP A 269 3.11 -9.71 6.70
C ASP A 269 2.05 -10.79 6.41
N ALA A 270 0.76 -10.45 6.51
CA ALA A 270 -0.35 -11.40 6.43
C ALA A 270 -0.67 -11.84 4.98
N TRP A 271 0.06 -12.81 4.42
CA TRP A 271 -0.22 -13.38 3.08
C TRP A 271 -0.02 -14.91 3.03
N THR A 272 -0.39 -15.57 1.93
CA THR A 272 -0.57 -17.03 1.83
C THR A 272 0.61 -17.89 2.30
N ASN A 273 1.87 -17.54 2.01
CA ASN A 273 3.03 -18.33 2.49
C ASN A 273 3.31 -18.08 3.98
N ASN A 274 2.87 -16.93 4.48
CA ASN A 274 2.96 -16.48 5.85
C ASN A 274 1.66 -16.73 6.62
N ILE A 275 0.77 -17.59 6.11
CA ILE A 275 -0.45 -18.05 6.76
C ILE A 275 -0.60 -19.55 6.44
N MET A 276 -0.29 -20.42 7.40
CA MET A 276 -0.67 -21.83 7.27
C MET A 276 -2.18 -21.96 7.49
N PHE A 277 -2.85 -22.85 6.75
CA PHE A 277 -4.31 -22.93 6.76
C PHE A 277 -4.79 -23.88 7.85
N LYS A 278 -5.00 -23.31 9.07
CA LYS A 278 -5.97 -23.71 10.12
C LYS A 278 -5.99 -22.91 11.46
N PHE A 279 -5.30 -21.81 11.75
CA PHE A 279 -4.43 -20.92 10.97
C PHE A 279 -3.40 -20.22 11.88
N GLU A 280 -2.15 -20.06 11.41
CA GLU A 280 -1.05 -19.35 12.10
C GLU A 280 -0.09 -18.67 11.10
N ALA A 281 0.67 -17.65 11.54
CA ALA A 281 1.27 -16.67 10.63
C ALA A 281 2.68 -16.12 11.00
N ASN A 282 3.30 -15.30 10.12
CA ASN A 282 4.70 -14.81 10.21
C ASN A 282 4.81 -13.29 10.46
N TYR A 283 5.37 -12.87 11.59
CA TYR A 283 5.25 -11.50 12.12
C TYR A 283 6.43 -10.54 11.80
N GLN A 284 7.28 -10.86 10.82
CA GLN A 284 8.58 -10.18 10.62
C GLN A 284 8.54 -8.66 10.32
N ILE A 285 7.41 -8.13 9.86
CA ILE A 285 7.21 -6.69 9.59
C ILE A 285 6.05 -6.09 10.41
N ALA A 286 5.76 -6.69 11.57
CA ALA A 286 4.89 -6.12 12.59
C ALA A 286 5.39 -4.76 13.10
N LYS A 287 4.47 -3.81 13.33
CA LYS A 287 4.73 -2.47 13.88
C LYS A 287 3.42 -1.82 14.38
N SER A 288 3.46 -0.62 14.94
CA SER A 288 2.22 0.17 15.15
C SER A 288 1.76 0.82 13.84
N SER A 289 0.51 0.63 13.43
CA SER A 289 -0.05 1.05 12.12
C SER A 289 -1.59 0.92 12.07
N SER A 290 -2.27 1.47 11.06
CA SER A 290 -3.71 1.24 10.83
C SER A 290 -4.03 -0.21 10.41
N PRO A 291 -5.13 -0.83 10.89
CA PRO A 291 -5.58 -2.15 10.45
C PRO A 291 -5.83 -2.28 8.94
N ALA A 292 -6.09 -1.16 8.26
CA ALA A 292 -6.23 -1.12 6.80
C ALA A 292 -4.99 -1.65 6.05
N TYR A 293 -3.80 -1.60 6.69
CA TYR A 293 -2.56 -2.14 6.14
C TYR A 293 -2.66 -3.65 5.93
N ASP A 294 -2.96 -4.41 6.99
CA ASP A 294 -3.05 -5.88 6.94
C ASP A 294 -4.20 -6.35 6.05
N PHE A 295 -5.34 -5.64 6.07
CA PHE A 295 -6.48 -5.95 5.19
C PHE A 295 -6.09 -5.84 3.71
N LEU A 296 -5.54 -4.70 3.27
CA LEU A 296 -5.12 -4.50 1.89
C LEU A 296 -4.00 -5.48 1.50
N TYR A 297 -3.05 -5.72 2.41
CA TYR A 297 -1.95 -6.62 2.16
C TYR A 297 -2.42 -8.06 1.92
N MET A 298 -3.31 -8.59 2.76
CA MET A 298 -3.87 -9.93 2.57
C MET A 298 -4.73 -10.01 1.31
N ILE A 299 -5.72 -9.13 1.16
CA ILE A 299 -6.69 -9.20 0.06
C ILE A 299 -6.00 -9.13 -1.31
N PHE A 300 -5.11 -8.18 -1.55
CA PHE A 300 -4.51 -8.02 -2.88
C PHE A 300 -3.37 -9.00 -3.19
N ASN A 301 -2.78 -9.64 -2.18
CA ASN A 301 -1.74 -10.65 -2.39
C ASN A 301 -2.27 -12.10 -2.40
N CYS A 302 -3.47 -12.36 -1.88
CA CYS A 302 -4.01 -13.71 -1.74
C CYS A 302 -5.18 -14.05 -2.68
N THR A 303 -5.71 -13.10 -3.44
CA THR A 303 -6.90 -13.30 -4.29
C THR A 303 -6.68 -12.86 -5.74
N ASP A 304 -7.61 -13.20 -6.64
CA ASP A 304 -7.72 -12.63 -7.98
C ASP A 304 -8.73 -11.46 -8.06
N HIS A 305 -8.81 -10.82 -9.23
CA HIS A 305 -9.68 -9.66 -9.46
C HIS A 305 -11.17 -10.02 -9.37
N GLU A 306 -11.59 -11.14 -9.96
CA GLU A 306 -12.99 -11.57 -9.99
C GLU A 306 -13.52 -11.82 -8.57
N THR A 307 -12.72 -12.50 -7.74
CA THR A 307 -13.05 -12.77 -6.33
C THR A 307 -13.13 -11.47 -5.53
N ARG A 308 -12.21 -10.51 -5.76
CA ARG A 308 -12.28 -9.18 -5.13
C ARG A 308 -13.53 -8.41 -5.55
N VAL A 309 -13.81 -8.29 -6.85
CA VAL A 309 -14.97 -7.52 -7.36
C VAL A 309 -16.27 -8.04 -6.74
N LYS A 310 -16.39 -9.37 -6.58
CA LYS A 310 -17.55 -10.00 -5.95
C LYS A 310 -17.69 -9.69 -4.45
N ASN A 311 -16.58 -9.66 -3.70
CA ASN A 311 -16.61 -9.78 -2.23
C ASN A 311 -15.98 -8.62 -1.44
N PHE A 312 -15.26 -7.67 -2.06
CA PHE A 312 -14.40 -6.70 -1.37
C PHE A 312 -15.09 -5.93 -0.23
N TYR A 313 -16.29 -5.40 -0.48
CA TYR A 313 -17.06 -4.67 0.54
C TYR A 313 -17.66 -5.58 1.60
N ASN A 314 -18.16 -6.77 1.21
CA ASN A 314 -18.65 -7.79 2.16
C ASN A 314 -17.53 -8.22 3.13
N TRP A 315 -16.30 -8.36 2.64
CA TRP A 315 -15.12 -8.67 3.46
C TRP A 315 -14.75 -7.55 4.43
N LEU A 316 -14.86 -6.28 4.02
CA LEU A 316 -14.64 -5.13 4.91
C LEU A 316 -15.67 -5.10 6.04
N ASP A 317 -16.94 -5.29 5.70
CA ASP A 317 -18.03 -5.25 6.67
C ASP A 317 -18.00 -6.48 7.59
N TYR A 318 -17.65 -7.66 7.06
CA TYR A 318 -17.40 -8.85 7.86
C TYR A 318 -16.25 -8.65 8.86
N TYR A 319 -15.08 -8.19 8.38
CA TYR A 319 -13.93 -7.86 9.24
C TYR A 319 -14.31 -6.86 10.35
N HIS A 320 -15.05 -5.80 10.02
CA HIS A 320 -15.48 -4.80 10.99
C HIS A 320 -16.49 -5.38 12.00
N SER A 321 -17.37 -6.29 11.57
CA SER A 321 -18.32 -6.97 12.46
C SER A 321 -17.62 -7.92 13.44
N GLU A 322 -16.60 -8.68 13.01
CA GLU A 322 -15.80 -9.54 13.89
C GLU A 322 -14.94 -8.70 14.86
N LEU A 323 -14.50 -7.50 14.43
CA LEU A 323 -13.79 -6.54 15.28
C LEU A 323 -14.71 -6.03 16.41
N ASP A 324 -15.95 -5.64 16.12
CA ASP A 324 -16.90 -5.20 17.16
C ASP A 324 -17.30 -6.33 18.11
N LYS A 325 -17.54 -7.54 17.58
CA LYS A 325 -17.81 -8.74 18.40
C LYS A 325 -16.66 -8.98 19.39
N SER A 326 -15.42 -9.02 18.89
CA SER A 326 -14.25 -9.29 19.72
C SER A 326 -13.96 -8.18 20.74
N LEU A 327 -14.14 -6.90 20.35
CA LEU A 327 -14.05 -5.75 21.28
C LEU A 327 -15.13 -5.80 22.38
N SER A 328 -16.33 -6.30 22.08
CA SER A 328 -17.46 -6.29 23.02
C SER A 328 -17.22 -7.18 24.25
N ASN A 329 -16.42 -8.25 24.11
CA ASN A 329 -15.97 -9.11 25.22
C ASN A 329 -15.17 -8.35 26.31
N TYR A 330 -14.69 -7.14 25.99
CA TYR A 330 -13.91 -6.29 26.87
C TYR A 330 -14.63 -4.99 27.27
N GLY A 331 -15.90 -4.85 26.91
CA GLY A 331 -16.69 -3.62 27.11
C GLY A 331 -16.34 -2.48 26.16
N LEU A 332 -15.72 -2.78 25.02
CA LEU A 332 -15.37 -1.80 23.98
C LEU A 332 -16.30 -1.94 22.76
N LYS A 333 -16.35 -0.89 21.93
CA LYS A 333 -17.14 -0.88 20.68
C LYS A 333 -16.36 -0.26 19.53
N ALA A 334 -16.44 -0.90 18.35
CA ALA A 334 -15.72 -0.49 17.15
C ALA A 334 -16.07 0.94 16.75
N ASN A 335 -17.34 1.37 16.88
CA ASN A 335 -17.78 2.73 16.56
C ASN A 335 -17.14 3.85 17.40
N TYR A 336 -16.41 3.54 18.49
CA TYR A 336 -15.60 4.50 19.24
C TYR A 336 -14.09 4.25 19.11
N VAL A 337 -13.70 3.00 18.91
CA VAL A 337 -12.30 2.56 18.85
C VAL A 337 -11.74 2.70 17.43
N TYR A 338 -12.43 2.16 16.43
CA TYR A 338 -12.08 2.19 15.02
C TYR A 338 -13.35 2.13 14.13
N PRO A 339 -13.97 3.28 13.85
CA PRO A 339 -15.19 3.38 13.05
C PRO A 339 -15.07 2.82 11.62
N ARG A 340 -16.20 2.40 11.03
CA ARG A 340 -16.23 1.79 9.69
C ARG A 340 -15.86 2.76 8.57
N ASP A 341 -16.24 4.02 8.70
CA ASP A 341 -15.87 5.13 7.83
C ASP A 341 -14.39 5.53 7.98
N GLN A 342 -13.83 5.42 9.19
CA GLN A 342 -12.39 5.56 9.42
C GLN A 342 -11.59 4.44 8.72
N LEU A 343 -12.12 3.22 8.69
CA LEU A 343 -11.55 2.13 7.86
C LEU A 343 -11.57 2.51 6.37
N ASP A 344 -12.69 3.00 5.82
CA ASP A 344 -12.74 3.44 4.40
C ASP A 344 -11.76 4.59 4.10
N ALA A 345 -11.59 5.52 5.02
CA ALA A 345 -10.62 6.61 4.91
C ALA A 345 -9.18 6.09 4.91
N ASP A 346 -8.85 5.16 5.82
CA ASP A 346 -7.52 4.58 5.93
C ASP A 346 -7.19 3.66 4.74
N LEU A 347 -8.15 2.90 4.18
CA LEU A 347 -7.94 2.16 2.92
C LEU A 347 -7.48 3.08 1.78
N LYS A 348 -8.15 4.23 1.59
CA LYS A 348 -7.78 5.23 0.58
C LYS A 348 -6.43 5.89 0.87
N ARG A 349 -6.12 6.10 2.15
CA ARG A 349 -4.84 6.65 2.63
C ARG A 349 -3.68 5.67 2.35
N TYR A 350 -3.90 4.38 2.57
CA TYR A 350 -2.92 3.31 2.38
C TYR A 350 -2.79 2.80 0.94
N GLY A 351 -3.83 2.96 0.11
CA GLY A 351 -3.90 2.38 -1.23
C GLY A 351 -2.65 2.60 -2.10
N LYS A 352 -2.04 3.79 -2.08
CA LYS A 352 -0.81 4.06 -2.87
C LYS A 352 0.48 3.43 -2.32
N LEU A 353 0.55 3.17 -1.01
CA LEU A 353 1.67 2.45 -0.40
C LEU A 353 1.49 0.95 -0.66
N GLN A 354 0.31 0.43 -0.36
CA GLN A 354 -0.01 -0.98 -0.56
C GLN A 354 0.01 -1.40 -2.03
N PHE A 355 -0.38 -0.53 -2.97
CA PHE A 355 -0.20 -0.80 -4.39
C PHE A 355 1.27 -1.04 -4.75
N GLY A 356 2.20 -0.24 -4.20
CA GLY A 356 3.63 -0.46 -4.35
C GLY A 356 4.05 -1.83 -3.82
N CYS A 357 3.64 -2.16 -2.59
CA CYS A 357 3.90 -3.46 -1.96
C CYS A 357 3.32 -4.64 -2.77
N SER A 358 2.08 -4.55 -3.25
CA SER A 358 1.44 -5.59 -4.08
C SER A 358 2.18 -5.80 -5.40
N ILE A 359 2.64 -4.74 -6.07
CA ILE A 359 3.40 -4.85 -7.33
C ILE A 359 4.81 -5.39 -7.09
N LEU A 360 5.48 -4.98 -6.01
CA LEU A 360 6.74 -5.58 -5.54
C LEU A 360 6.57 -7.09 -5.32
N LEU A 361 5.53 -7.48 -4.57
CA LEU A 361 5.24 -8.88 -4.30
C LEU A 361 4.88 -9.65 -5.56
N CYS A 362 4.10 -9.10 -6.51
CA CYS A 362 3.81 -9.80 -7.76
C CYS A 362 5.09 -10.30 -8.46
N ASN A 363 6.17 -9.51 -8.47
CA ASN A 363 7.47 -9.92 -9.00
C ASN A 363 8.13 -11.06 -8.20
N VAL A 364 8.06 -11.01 -6.86
CA VAL A 364 8.62 -12.05 -5.98
C VAL A 364 7.80 -13.36 -6.08
N LEU A 365 6.48 -13.27 -6.02
CA LEU A 365 5.56 -14.41 -5.88
C LEU A 365 5.36 -15.19 -7.18
N SER A 366 5.47 -14.54 -8.34
CA SER A 366 5.29 -15.18 -9.65
C SER A 366 6.50 -16.03 -10.08
N ALA A 367 7.65 -15.83 -9.42
CA ALA A 367 8.90 -16.54 -9.69
C ALA A 367 8.80 -18.04 -9.34
N LYS A 368 9.34 -18.88 -10.24
CA LYS A 368 9.57 -20.30 -9.97
C LYS A 368 10.69 -20.47 -8.93
N PRO A 369 10.78 -21.63 -8.24
CA PRO A 369 11.84 -21.93 -7.29
C PRO A 369 13.26 -21.62 -7.78
N GLU A 370 13.54 -21.94 -9.04
CA GLU A 370 14.82 -21.69 -9.72
C GLU A 370 15.13 -20.21 -9.95
N ASP A 371 14.10 -19.37 -10.13
CA ASP A 371 14.25 -17.92 -10.30
C ASP A 371 14.39 -17.20 -8.96
N ALA A 372 13.73 -17.71 -7.92
CA ALA A 372 13.92 -17.26 -6.55
C ALA A 372 15.35 -17.51 -6.02
N ALA A 373 16.00 -18.59 -6.45
CA ALA A 373 17.42 -18.82 -6.17
C ALA A 373 18.32 -17.73 -6.82
N LYS A 374 18.08 -17.41 -8.09
CA LYS A 374 18.79 -16.33 -8.83
C LYS A 374 18.57 -14.96 -8.18
N PHE A 375 17.38 -14.70 -7.62
CA PHE A 375 17.08 -13.50 -6.84
C PHE A 375 17.97 -13.41 -5.59
N LYS A 376 18.09 -14.50 -4.82
CA LYS A 376 18.95 -14.56 -3.64
C LYS A 376 20.43 -14.34 -3.97
N GLU A 377 20.95 -14.98 -5.03
CA GLU A 377 22.31 -14.72 -5.52
C GLU A 377 22.53 -13.24 -5.90
N GLY A 378 21.51 -12.57 -6.44
CA GLY A 378 21.55 -11.14 -6.74
C GLY A 378 21.68 -10.28 -5.48
N MET A 379 21.05 -10.69 -4.37
CA MET A 379 21.17 -10.01 -3.07
C MET A 379 22.55 -10.17 -2.43
N GLU A 380 23.36 -11.14 -2.85
CA GLU A 380 24.70 -11.41 -2.32
C GLU A 380 25.83 -10.66 -3.05
N ARG A 381 25.56 -10.04 -4.22
CA ARG A 381 26.57 -9.34 -5.03
C ARG A 381 26.78 -7.87 -4.60
N GLU A 382 28.04 -7.47 -4.47
CA GLU A 382 28.46 -6.10 -4.11
C GLU A 382 27.98 -5.04 -5.11
N SER A 383 28.25 -5.26 -6.40
CA SER A 383 27.70 -4.45 -7.48
C SER A 383 26.44 -5.10 -8.03
N VAL A 384 25.39 -4.28 -8.25
CA VAL A 384 24.30 -4.66 -9.13
C VAL A 384 24.83 -4.53 -10.55
N ASP A 385 25.40 -5.63 -11.06
CA ASP A 385 25.91 -5.70 -12.42
C ASP A 385 24.78 -5.40 -13.42
N ARG A 386 24.86 -4.21 -14.03
CA ARG A 386 23.88 -3.68 -14.99
C ARG A 386 23.78 -4.53 -16.25
N THR A 387 24.66 -5.51 -16.45
CA THR A 387 24.65 -6.42 -17.61
C THR A 387 23.81 -7.68 -17.42
N ILE A 388 23.38 -8.00 -16.19
CA ILE A 388 22.44 -9.11 -15.93
C ILE A 388 21.02 -8.64 -16.27
N ASP A 389 20.73 -8.62 -17.57
CA ASP A 389 19.43 -8.27 -18.12
C ASP A 389 18.33 -9.26 -17.65
N PRO A 390 17.39 -8.85 -16.77
CA PRO A 390 16.34 -9.75 -16.28
C PRO A 390 15.37 -10.18 -17.39
N LYS A 391 15.32 -9.45 -18.51
CA LYS A 391 14.45 -9.76 -19.67
C LYS A 391 14.74 -11.14 -20.27
N LYS A 392 15.98 -11.63 -20.12
CA LYS A 392 16.50 -12.81 -20.86
C LYS A 392 16.39 -14.17 -20.15
N LYS A 393 15.97 -14.25 -18.88
CA LYS A 393 16.01 -15.52 -18.12
C LYS A 393 14.69 -16.06 -17.56
N LEU A 394 13.59 -15.29 -17.60
CA LEU A 394 12.27 -15.79 -17.24
C LEU A 394 11.57 -16.46 -18.43
N ASP A 395 10.99 -17.63 -18.19
CA ASP A 395 10.18 -18.36 -19.18
C ASP A 395 8.87 -17.65 -19.53
N VAL A 396 8.26 -18.07 -20.64
CA VAL A 396 7.06 -17.43 -21.20
C VAL A 396 5.89 -17.49 -20.21
N ASP A 397 5.57 -18.66 -19.66
CA ASP A 397 4.47 -18.82 -18.71
C ASP A 397 4.66 -17.93 -17.47
N THR A 398 5.89 -17.81 -16.97
CA THR A 398 6.21 -16.94 -15.83
C THR A 398 6.01 -15.46 -16.15
N LYS A 399 6.37 -15.02 -17.35
CA LYS A 399 6.07 -13.65 -17.83
C LYS A 399 4.57 -13.41 -17.97
N GLU A 400 3.82 -14.36 -18.53
CA GLU A 400 2.36 -14.24 -18.68
C GLU A 400 1.62 -14.24 -17.35
N ARG A 401 1.97 -15.12 -16.40
CA ARG A 401 1.41 -15.12 -15.03
C ARG A 401 1.69 -13.79 -14.32
N LEU A 402 2.93 -13.30 -14.39
CA LEU A 402 3.32 -12.02 -13.79
C LEU A 402 2.52 -10.86 -14.38
N LYS A 403 2.42 -10.78 -15.72
CA LYS A 403 1.64 -9.78 -16.45
C LYS A 403 0.15 -9.81 -16.06
N LYS A 404 -0.49 -10.99 -16.10
CA LYS A 404 -1.91 -11.17 -15.72
C LYS A 404 -2.16 -10.76 -14.26
N ARG A 405 -1.24 -11.10 -13.36
CA ARG A 405 -1.35 -10.73 -11.93
C ARG A 405 -1.20 -9.23 -11.71
N ILE A 406 -0.25 -8.58 -12.38
CA ILE A 406 -0.05 -7.13 -12.32
C ILE A 406 -1.28 -6.36 -12.82
N THR A 407 -1.83 -6.72 -13.98
CA THR A 407 -3.01 -6.02 -14.52
C THR A 407 -4.22 -6.22 -13.60
N SER A 408 -4.48 -7.46 -13.18
CA SER A 408 -5.51 -7.83 -12.18
C SER A 408 -5.42 -7.00 -10.89
N VAL A 409 -4.22 -6.72 -10.40
CA VAL A 409 -4.00 -5.82 -9.26
C VAL A 409 -4.36 -4.37 -9.63
N ILE A 410 -3.84 -3.84 -10.75
CA ILE A 410 -4.13 -2.46 -11.18
C ILE A 410 -5.64 -2.24 -11.36
N ASP A 411 -6.32 -3.14 -12.06
CA ASP A 411 -7.76 -3.09 -12.32
C ASP A 411 -8.56 -3.05 -11.01
N SER A 412 -8.19 -3.90 -10.05
CA SER A 412 -8.82 -3.92 -8.73
C SER A 412 -8.59 -2.63 -7.93
N TYR A 413 -7.37 -2.08 -7.95
CA TYR A 413 -7.05 -0.83 -7.28
C TYR A 413 -7.75 0.38 -7.93
N ILE A 414 -8.04 0.31 -9.23
CA ILE A 414 -8.84 1.29 -9.98
C ILE A 414 -10.32 1.18 -9.60
N GLU A 415 -10.88 -0.03 -9.64
CA GLU A 415 -12.29 -0.33 -9.35
C GLU A 415 -12.71 0.16 -7.96
N PHE A 416 -11.90 -0.14 -6.93
CA PHE A 416 -12.19 0.28 -5.55
C PHE A 416 -11.72 1.71 -5.22
N GLY A 417 -11.31 2.50 -6.23
CA GLY A 417 -10.91 3.91 -6.07
C GLY A 417 -9.65 4.13 -5.22
N LEU A 418 -8.87 3.09 -4.97
CA LEU A 418 -7.62 3.12 -4.18
C LEU A 418 -6.46 3.75 -4.97
N LEU A 419 -6.50 3.65 -6.30
CA LEU A 419 -5.73 4.49 -7.22
C LEU A 419 -6.61 5.55 -7.85
N ARG A 420 -6.13 6.80 -7.85
CA ARG A 420 -6.84 7.89 -8.55
C ARG A 420 -6.71 7.71 -10.06
N ILE A 421 -7.84 7.50 -10.72
CA ILE A 421 -7.94 7.60 -12.18
C ILE A 421 -7.86 9.08 -12.57
N CYS A 422 -6.70 9.55 -13.03
CA CYS A 422 -6.70 10.72 -13.90
C CYS A 422 -7.25 10.27 -15.26
N VAL A 423 -8.57 10.41 -15.46
CA VAL A 423 -9.28 10.05 -16.69
C VAL A 423 -8.81 10.96 -17.84
N ARG A 424 -7.66 10.63 -18.42
CA ARG A 424 -7.26 11.18 -19.72
C ARG A 424 -8.03 10.44 -20.80
N LYS A 425 -9.24 10.92 -21.12
CA LYS A 425 -9.86 10.61 -22.42
C LYS A 425 -8.98 11.24 -23.50
N TYR A 426 -8.22 10.41 -24.20
CA TYR A 426 -7.36 10.82 -25.32
C TYR A 426 -8.23 11.39 -26.45
N TRP A 427 -8.08 12.67 -26.75
CA TRP A 427 -8.57 13.25 -28.00
C TRP A 427 -7.48 13.15 -29.06
N LYS A 428 -7.83 12.70 -30.27
CA LYS A 428 -6.90 12.66 -31.40
C LYS A 428 -6.61 14.09 -31.88
N GLN A 429 -5.34 14.41 -32.03
CA GLN A 429 -4.91 15.65 -32.67
C GLN A 429 -5.28 15.62 -34.16
N ASN A 430 -5.99 16.64 -34.64
CA ASN A 430 -5.99 17.05 -36.03
C ASN A 430 -5.28 18.40 -36.10
N SER A 431 -4.00 18.39 -36.46
CA SER A 431 -3.21 19.61 -36.67
C SER A 431 -3.63 20.31 -37.96
N GLY A 432 -4.18 21.51 -37.86
CA GLY A 432 -4.59 22.35 -38.99
C GLY A 432 -4.25 23.82 -38.75
N ILE A 433 -3.24 24.29 -39.47
CA ILE A 433 -2.49 25.55 -39.31
C ILE A 433 -3.37 26.82 -39.31
N ASN A 434 -3.06 27.74 -38.36
CA ASN A 434 -3.21 29.21 -38.29
C ASN A 434 -4.36 29.97 -39.01
N THR A 435 -4.83 31.06 -38.35
CA THR A 435 -5.84 32.10 -38.75
C THR A 435 -7.28 32.00 -38.19
N LYS A 436 -7.53 31.20 -37.14
CA LYS A 436 -8.90 30.72 -36.83
C LYS A 436 -9.78 31.53 -35.85
N PHE A 437 -9.26 32.48 -35.08
CA PHE A 437 -9.98 33.04 -33.92
C PHE A 437 -10.13 34.56 -33.99
N ASN A 438 -11.34 35.08 -33.73
CA ASN A 438 -11.66 36.50 -33.68
C ASN A 438 -11.46 37.03 -32.24
N LEU A 439 -10.19 37.16 -31.80
CA LEU A 439 -9.82 37.44 -30.40
C LEU A 439 -9.42 38.91 -30.16
N ASP A 440 -9.72 39.39 -28.95
CA ASP A 440 -9.34 40.71 -28.45
C ASP A 440 -9.01 40.64 -26.94
N GLY A 441 -8.27 41.62 -26.42
CA GLY A 441 -7.95 41.76 -25.00
C GLY A 441 -6.80 40.89 -24.47
N ASN A 442 -6.85 40.54 -23.18
CA ASN A 442 -5.72 39.98 -22.42
C ASN A 442 -5.72 38.44 -22.42
N PHE A 443 -5.06 37.83 -23.41
CA PHE A 443 -4.92 36.38 -23.57
C PHE A 443 -3.46 35.88 -23.76
N GLU A 444 -2.46 36.74 -23.55
CA GLU A 444 -1.02 36.43 -23.76
C GLU A 444 -0.49 35.25 -22.92
N ASP A 445 -1.15 34.93 -21.81
CA ASP A 445 -0.86 33.87 -20.86
C ASP A 445 -1.68 32.58 -21.09
N VAL A 446 -2.31 32.45 -22.27
CA VAL A 446 -3.15 31.32 -22.67
C VAL A 446 -2.55 30.63 -23.90
N THR A 447 -2.35 29.30 -23.84
CA THR A 447 -1.79 28.55 -24.98
C THR A 447 -2.80 28.37 -26.12
N GLU A 448 -2.29 28.17 -27.34
CA GLU A 448 -3.10 27.87 -28.54
C GLU A 448 -4.08 26.71 -28.29
N LYS A 449 -3.65 25.58 -27.72
CA LYS A 449 -4.52 24.46 -27.33
C LYS A 449 -5.60 24.82 -26.30
N GLN A 450 -5.33 25.77 -25.40
CA GLN A 450 -6.33 26.26 -24.45
C GLN A 450 -7.35 27.16 -25.18
N LEU A 451 -6.90 28.02 -26.11
CA LEU A 451 -7.77 28.83 -26.97
C LEU A 451 -8.61 27.97 -27.92
N GLU A 452 -8.04 26.93 -28.53
CA GLU A 452 -8.76 25.93 -29.34
C GLU A 452 -9.93 25.30 -28.57
N PHE A 453 -9.67 24.88 -27.32
CA PHE A 453 -10.71 24.33 -26.45
C PHE A 453 -11.78 25.36 -26.11
N ILE A 454 -11.39 26.59 -25.74
CA ILE A 454 -12.33 27.66 -25.40
C ILE A 454 -13.22 28.00 -26.60
N ASN A 455 -12.62 28.21 -27.78
CA ASN A 455 -13.36 28.50 -29.00
C ASN A 455 -14.28 27.34 -29.40
N LYS A 456 -13.83 26.08 -29.28
CA LYS A 456 -14.68 24.92 -29.55
C LYS A 456 -15.96 24.94 -28.71
N VAL A 457 -15.87 25.21 -27.41
CA VAL A 457 -17.06 25.29 -26.53
C VAL A 457 -17.93 26.49 -26.91
N ILE A 458 -17.34 27.63 -27.29
CA ILE A 458 -18.09 28.81 -27.80
C ILE A 458 -18.84 28.47 -29.11
N GLU A 459 -18.24 27.70 -30.02
CA GLU A 459 -18.91 27.19 -31.23
C GLU A 459 -20.05 26.21 -30.90
N GLU A 460 -19.84 25.30 -29.93
CA GLU A 460 -20.86 24.35 -29.45
C GLU A 460 -22.03 25.05 -28.74
N LEU A 461 -21.79 26.19 -28.07
CA LEU A 461 -22.82 27.10 -27.55
C LEU A 461 -23.51 27.93 -28.65
N GLY A 462 -23.08 27.79 -29.91
CA GLY A 462 -23.74 28.36 -31.08
C GLY A 462 -23.26 29.77 -31.47
N PHE A 463 -22.13 30.23 -30.93
CA PHE A 463 -21.53 31.56 -31.19
C PHE A 463 -20.37 31.50 -32.20
N LYS A 464 -20.45 30.61 -33.19
CA LYS A 464 -19.38 30.41 -34.18
C LYS A 464 -19.04 31.69 -34.96
N GLY A 465 -17.76 32.04 -35.02
CA GLY A 465 -17.26 33.24 -35.70
C GLY A 465 -17.45 34.57 -34.95
N SER A 466 -18.10 34.55 -33.78
CA SER A 466 -18.33 35.73 -32.94
C SER A 466 -17.02 36.36 -32.46
N LYS A 467 -17.03 37.66 -32.13
CA LYS A 467 -15.89 38.32 -31.49
C LYS A 467 -15.76 37.82 -30.05
N VAL A 468 -14.54 37.47 -29.63
CA VAL A 468 -14.24 36.94 -28.30
C VAL A 468 -13.22 37.85 -27.60
N THR A 469 -13.61 38.50 -26.51
CA THR A 469 -12.77 39.44 -25.76
C THR A 469 -12.40 38.89 -24.40
N PHE A 470 -11.10 38.82 -24.10
CA PHE A 470 -10.56 38.36 -22.82
C PHE A 470 -10.26 39.53 -21.87
N ALA A 471 -10.73 39.44 -20.64
CA ALA A 471 -10.42 40.37 -19.55
C ALA A 471 -10.04 39.60 -18.27
N ALA A 472 -9.39 40.27 -17.32
CA ALA A 472 -9.19 39.70 -15.98
C ALA A 472 -10.55 39.54 -15.26
N ALA A 473 -10.78 38.40 -14.59
CA ALA A 473 -12.02 38.18 -13.86
C ALA A 473 -12.06 38.87 -12.47
N GLY A 474 -10.91 39.21 -11.91
CA GLY A 474 -10.72 39.88 -10.61
C GLY A 474 -9.45 40.73 -10.57
N ALA A 475 -9.10 41.23 -9.40
CA ALA A 475 -7.90 42.03 -9.17
C ALA A 475 -6.62 41.19 -9.13
N ALA A 476 -5.47 41.86 -9.26
CA ALA A 476 -4.17 41.21 -9.17
C ALA A 476 -3.98 40.57 -7.78
N GLY A 477 -3.76 39.25 -7.76
CA GLY A 477 -3.62 38.47 -6.53
C GLY A 477 -4.90 37.83 -6.00
N ASP A 478 -6.07 38.00 -6.63
CA ASP A 478 -7.30 37.29 -6.22
C ASP A 478 -7.20 35.77 -6.45
N ASN A 479 -6.50 35.36 -7.52
CA ASN A 479 -6.30 33.96 -7.89
C ASN A 479 -4.81 33.65 -8.05
N TYR A 480 -4.28 32.76 -7.21
CA TYR A 480 -2.87 32.34 -7.26
C TYR A 480 -2.66 31.01 -8.02
N ALA A 481 -3.70 30.18 -8.15
CA ALA A 481 -3.61 28.80 -8.67
C ALA A 481 -4.06 28.62 -10.13
N ALA A 482 -4.66 29.64 -10.73
CA ALA A 482 -5.16 29.63 -12.10
C ALA A 482 -5.23 31.05 -12.66
N ASN A 483 -5.05 31.18 -13.97
CA ASN A 483 -5.30 32.41 -14.71
C ASN A 483 -6.82 32.47 -14.96
N VAL A 484 -7.54 33.28 -14.19
CA VAL A 484 -9.01 33.38 -14.29
C VAL A 484 -9.37 34.57 -15.18
N LYS A 485 -9.85 34.26 -16.38
CA LYS A 485 -10.26 35.23 -17.40
C LYS A 485 -11.78 35.28 -17.49
N ARG A 486 -12.31 36.48 -17.67
CA ARG A 486 -13.67 36.71 -18.14
C ARG A 486 -13.62 36.76 -19.66
N VAL A 487 -14.38 35.90 -20.31
CA VAL A 487 -14.45 35.79 -21.77
C VAL A 487 -15.83 36.27 -22.19
N LYS A 488 -15.85 37.44 -22.84
CA LYS A 488 -17.06 37.99 -23.46
C LYS A 488 -17.11 37.55 -24.90
N VAL A 489 -18.28 37.13 -25.37
CA VAL A 489 -18.53 36.74 -26.76
C VAL A 489 -19.65 37.60 -27.31
N GLU A 490 -19.43 38.23 -28.45
CA GLU A 490 -20.36 39.15 -29.12
C GLU A 490 -20.60 38.67 -30.56
N GLY A 491 -21.85 38.29 -30.87
CA GLY A 491 -22.23 37.77 -32.18
C GLY A 491 -23.72 37.95 -32.49
N GLU A 492 -24.17 37.42 -33.63
CA GLU A 492 -25.54 37.61 -34.14
C GLU A 492 -26.63 37.07 -33.21
N LYS A 493 -26.30 36.12 -32.32
CA LYS A 493 -27.20 35.59 -31.29
C LYS A 493 -27.22 36.40 -29.98
N GLY A 494 -26.56 37.56 -29.96
CA GLY A 494 -26.42 38.41 -28.77
C GLY A 494 -25.05 38.26 -28.10
N SER A 495 -25.00 38.53 -26.79
CA SER A 495 -23.77 38.47 -26.01
C SER A 495 -23.79 37.36 -24.96
N LEU A 496 -22.65 36.70 -24.77
CA LEU A 496 -22.41 35.71 -23.73
C LEU A 496 -21.20 36.14 -22.88
N SER A 497 -21.25 35.93 -21.56
CA SER A 497 -20.10 36.12 -20.67
C SER A 497 -19.86 34.83 -19.90
N ILE A 498 -18.63 34.29 -19.98
CA ILE A 498 -18.21 33.07 -19.27
C ILE A 498 -16.91 33.32 -18.52
N ILE A 499 -16.68 32.54 -17.47
CA ILE A 499 -15.41 32.51 -16.74
C ILE A 499 -14.57 31.35 -17.25
N ALA A 500 -13.42 31.66 -17.86
CA ALA A 500 -12.39 30.69 -18.18
C ALA A 500 -11.35 30.64 -17.07
N LYS A 501 -11.37 29.55 -16.30
CA LYS A 501 -10.31 29.19 -15.36
C LYS A 501 -9.26 28.39 -16.13
N ILE A 502 -8.06 28.96 -16.27
CA ILE A 502 -7.02 28.43 -17.17
C ILE A 502 -5.81 28.02 -16.33
N ALA A 503 -5.29 26.81 -16.51
CA ALA A 503 -4.14 26.36 -15.74
C ALA A 503 -2.86 27.09 -16.17
N PRO A 504 -1.97 27.45 -15.22
CA PRO A 504 -0.71 28.10 -15.55
C PRO A 504 0.16 27.16 -16.40
N ILE A 505 0.96 27.73 -17.28
CA ILE A 505 1.87 26.99 -18.19
C ILE A 505 3.23 26.70 -17.56
N ASN A 506 3.68 27.53 -16.62
CA ASN A 506 5.00 27.41 -15.99
C ASN A 506 5.08 26.17 -15.11
N GLU A 507 5.99 25.24 -15.43
CA GLU A 507 6.10 23.93 -14.76
C GLU A 507 6.35 24.04 -13.25
N VAL A 508 7.16 25.01 -12.80
CA VAL A 508 7.44 25.22 -11.36
C VAL A 508 6.18 25.65 -10.61
N VAL A 509 5.39 26.56 -11.18
CA VAL A 509 4.10 26.98 -10.62
C VAL A 509 3.10 25.82 -10.61
N ARG A 510 3.00 25.08 -11.73
CA ARG A 510 2.14 23.90 -11.86
C ARG A 510 2.45 22.82 -10.83
N HIS A 511 3.73 22.56 -10.58
CA HIS A 511 4.19 21.58 -9.58
C HIS A 511 3.87 22.05 -8.15
N ARG A 512 4.26 23.29 -7.79
CA ARG A 512 4.00 23.86 -6.45
C ARG A 512 2.52 23.88 -6.09
N LEU A 513 1.64 24.16 -7.05
CA LEU A 513 0.20 24.31 -6.83
C LEU A 513 -0.62 23.06 -7.21
N ASN A 514 0.06 21.96 -7.57
CA ASN A 514 -0.55 20.70 -8.02
C ASN A 514 -1.63 20.91 -9.11
N ALA A 515 -1.40 21.83 -10.06
CA ALA A 515 -2.44 22.34 -10.97
C ALA A 515 -3.24 21.23 -11.67
N ALA A 516 -2.56 20.21 -12.21
CA ALA A 516 -3.21 19.08 -12.87
C ALA A 516 -4.16 18.28 -11.95
N LEU A 517 -3.86 18.19 -10.64
CA LEU A 517 -4.75 17.54 -9.69
C LEU A 517 -5.93 18.45 -9.31
N SER A 518 -5.65 19.73 -9.07
CA SER A 518 -6.68 20.71 -8.70
C SER A 518 -7.76 20.84 -9.79
N PHE A 519 -7.34 20.94 -11.05
CA PHE A 519 -8.25 20.97 -12.20
C PHE A 519 -8.99 19.64 -12.42
N CYS A 520 -8.36 18.48 -12.20
CA CYS A 520 -9.06 17.18 -12.23
C CYS A 520 -10.14 17.07 -11.16
N ASN A 521 -9.87 17.53 -9.94
CA ASN A 521 -10.83 17.51 -8.84
C ASN A 521 -12.01 18.44 -9.14
N GLU A 522 -11.74 19.67 -9.59
CA GLU A 522 -12.74 20.68 -9.89
C GLU A 522 -13.62 20.29 -11.09
N HIS A 523 -13.03 19.65 -12.11
CA HIS A 523 -13.80 18.98 -13.18
C HIS A 523 -14.83 18.02 -12.59
N LEU A 524 -14.42 17.07 -11.74
CA LEU A 524 -15.35 16.09 -11.14
C LEU A 524 -16.42 16.77 -10.28
N MET A 525 -16.10 17.85 -9.57
CA MET A 525 -17.10 18.60 -8.79
C MET A 525 -18.23 19.11 -9.68
N TYR A 526 -17.90 19.79 -10.78
CA TYR A 526 -18.89 20.39 -11.68
C TYR A 526 -19.58 19.41 -12.62
N THR A 527 -18.90 18.33 -13.05
CA THR A 527 -19.48 17.37 -14.02
C THR A 527 -20.20 16.20 -13.38
N GLU A 528 -19.81 15.78 -12.16
CA GLU A 528 -20.31 14.55 -11.53
C GLU A 528 -20.96 14.78 -10.17
N TYR A 529 -20.32 15.52 -9.25
CA TYR A 529 -20.79 15.59 -7.85
C TYR A 529 -21.91 16.60 -7.63
N LEU A 530 -21.71 17.87 -7.97
CA LEU A 530 -22.70 18.93 -7.75
C LEU A 530 -24.05 18.64 -8.45
N PRO A 531 -24.08 18.15 -9.71
CA PRO A 531 -25.34 17.72 -10.34
C PRO A 531 -26.06 16.59 -9.61
N LYS A 532 -25.33 15.63 -9.02
CA LYS A 532 -25.92 14.51 -8.26
C LYS A 532 -26.45 14.97 -6.90
N LEU A 533 -25.75 15.89 -6.22
CA LEU A 533 -26.23 16.49 -4.97
C LEU A 533 -27.52 17.30 -5.20
N LEU A 534 -27.55 18.14 -6.23
CA LEU A 534 -28.75 18.87 -6.63
C LEU A 534 -29.90 17.94 -6.99
N LYS A 535 -29.61 16.84 -7.71
CA LYS A 535 -30.63 15.82 -7.99
C LYS A 535 -31.17 15.19 -6.71
N LEU A 536 -30.32 14.81 -5.76
CA LEU A 536 -30.77 14.26 -4.47
C LEU A 536 -31.66 15.23 -3.68
N GLN A 537 -31.35 16.53 -3.70
CA GLN A 537 -32.23 17.54 -3.08
C GLN A 537 -33.58 17.66 -3.80
N LYS A 538 -33.60 17.60 -5.15
CA LYS A 538 -34.85 17.60 -5.94
C LYS A 538 -35.68 16.35 -5.70
N ASP A 539 -35.05 15.18 -5.70
CA ASP A 539 -35.68 13.88 -5.43
C ASP A 539 -36.24 13.81 -3.98
N ALA A 540 -35.62 14.56 -3.04
CA ALA A 540 -36.08 14.70 -1.65
C ALA A 540 -37.11 15.84 -1.43
N GLY A 541 -37.48 16.60 -2.47
CA GLY A 541 -38.48 17.67 -2.38
C GLY A 541 -38.01 18.95 -1.67
N ILE A 542 -36.71 19.20 -1.58
CA ILE A 542 -36.15 20.43 -0.99
C ILE A 542 -36.54 21.66 -1.83
N PRO A 543 -36.99 22.78 -1.22
CA PRO A 543 -37.30 24.03 -1.92
C PRO A 543 -36.15 24.55 -2.80
N GLU A 544 -36.45 25.15 -3.95
CA GLU A 544 -35.44 25.59 -4.93
C GLU A 544 -34.52 26.71 -4.41
N ASP A 545 -35.00 27.52 -3.47
CA ASP A 545 -34.21 28.54 -2.78
C ASP A 545 -33.21 27.95 -1.77
N GLU A 546 -33.52 26.78 -1.17
CA GLU A 546 -32.67 25.98 -0.28
C GLU A 546 -31.75 24.98 -1.00
N GLN A 547 -31.95 24.76 -2.31
CA GLN A 547 -31.11 23.88 -3.12
C GLN A 547 -29.69 24.45 -3.31
N ILE A 548 -28.70 23.56 -3.46
CA ILE A 548 -27.31 23.95 -3.69
C ILE A 548 -27.16 24.68 -5.02
N LYS A 549 -26.62 25.90 -4.97
CA LYS A 549 -26.35 26.74 -6.13
C LYS A 549 -24.86 26.67 -6.45
N PHE A 550 -24.54 26.46 -7.72
CA PHE A 550 -23.19 26.38 -8.27
C PHE A 550 -23.24 26.83 -9.74
N PRO A 551 -22.18 27.47 -10.28
CA PRO A 551 -22.17 27.95 -11.66
C PRO A 551 -22.29 26.79 -12.66
N LYS A 552 -23.06 26.97 -13.72
CA LYS A 552 -23.12 26.03 -14.84
C LYS A 552 -21.74 25.87 -15.47
N CYS A 553 -21.27 24.62 -15.58
CA CYS A 553 -20.07 24.29 -16.33
C CYS A 553 -20.41 24.05 -17.81
N TYR A 554 -19.88 24.87 -18.70
CA TYR A 554 -20.05 24.71 -20.15
C TYR A 554 -19.07 23.69 -20.76
N GLY A 555 -17.93 23.47 -20.12
CA GLY A 555 -16.96 22.46 -20.58
C GLY A 555 -15.64 22.49 -19.82
N THR A 556 -14.91 21.37 -19.87
CA THR A 556 -13.60 21.21 -19.23
C THR A 556 -12.58 20.51 -20.15
N ASN A 557 -11.34 21.00 -20.15
CA ASN A 557 -10.16 20.27 -20.57
C ASN A 557 -9.29 19.94 -19.34
N ILE A 558 -8.87 18.68 -19.20
CA ILE A 558 -8.00 18.18 -18.12
C ILE A 558 -6.68 17.56 -18.64
N GLU A 559 -6.34 17.79 -19.92
CA GLU A 559 -5.05 17.41 -20.49
C GLU A 559 -3.95 18.38 -20.07
N ALA A 560 -3.14 18.02 -19.08
CA ALA A 560 -1.93 18.78 -18.75
C ALA A 560 -0.95 18.90 -19.94
N PRO A 561 -0.39 20.10 -20.23
CA PRO A 561 -0.47 21.35 -19.46
C PRO A 561 -1.57 22.35 -19.89
N HIS A 562 -2.57 21.90 -20.65
CA HIS A 562 -3.58 22.72 -21.32
C HIS A 562 -4.93 22.71 -20.60
N GLU A 563 -4.95 22.55 -19.27
CA GLU A 563 -6.22 22.44 -18.54
C GLU A 563 -6.99 23.78 -18.56
N VAL A 564 -8.31 23.68 -18.74
CA VAL A 564 -9.27 24.79 -18.78
C VAL A 564 -10.60 24.32 -18.20
N ILE A 565 -11.27 25.16 -17.42
CA ILE A 565 -12.65 24.96 -16.97
C ILE A 565 -13.44 26.21 -17.35
N LEU A 566 -14.55 26.03 -18.08
CA LEU A 566 -15.45 27.09 -18.51
C LEU A 566 -16.72 27.06 -17.66
N LEU A 567 -16.92 28.12 -16.89
CA LEU A 567 -18.02 28.29 -15.95
C LEU A 567 -18.90 29.49 -16.33
N GLU A 568 -20.11 29.48 -15.81
CA GLU A 568 -21.04 30.61 -15.77
C GLU A 568 -20.45 31.84 -15.10
N ASP A 569 -20.77 33.01 -15.64
CA ASP A 569 -20.31 34.28 -15.12
C ASP A 569 -21.35 34.90 -14.18
N LEU A 570 -21.38 34.38 -12.95
CA LEU A 570 -22.30 34.77 -11.88
C LEU A 570 -22.34 36.29 -11.59
N LYS A 571 -21.34 37.06 -12.01
CA LYS A 571 -21.39 38.53 -11.89
C LYS A 571 -22.46 39.16 -12.77
N VAL A 572 -22.88 38.49 -13.85
CA VAL A 572 -24.03 38.89 -14.68
C VAL A 572 -25.34 38.74 -13.89
N GLU A 573 -25.40 37.78 -12.96
CA GLU A 573 -26.53 37.53 -12.05
C GLU A 573 -26.46 38.35 -10.75
N GLY A 574 -25.54 39.31 -10.66
CA GLY A 574 -25.38 40.20 -9.50
C GLY A 574 -24.45 39.69 -8.40
N PHE A 575 -23.87 38.49 -8.50
CA PHE A 575 -22.90 38.02 -7.52
C PHE A 575 -21.59 38.83 -7.57
N THR A 576 -20.97 39.04 -6.41
CA THR A 576 -19.71 39.76 -6.29
C THR A 576 -18.65 38.94 -5.54
N ILE A 577 -17.39 39.09 -5.96
CA ILE A 577 -16.26 38.46 -5.26
C ILE A 577 -15.99 39.28 -4.00
N MET A 578 -16.10 38.64 -2.83
CA MET A 578 -15.83 39.28 -1.54
C MET A 578 -14.34 39.62 -1.40
N ASN A 579 -14.05 40.82 -0.91
CA ASN A 579 -12.69 41.23 -0.60
C ASN A 579 -12.21 40.49 0.66
N ARG A 580 -11.24 39.57 0.51
CA ARG A 580 -10.64 38.77 1.59
C ARG A 580 -10.07 39.54 2.78
N MET A 581 -9.83 40.86 2.63
CA MET A 581 -9.34 41.74 3.70
C MET A 581 -10.49 42.37 4.51
N LYS A 582 -11.75 42.10 4.15
CA LYS A 582 -12.94 42.54 4.88
C LYS A 582 -13.63 41.33 5.51
N SER A 583 -14.09 41.49 6.76
CA SER A 583 -14.95 40.50 7.41
C SER A 583 -16.26 40.32 6.64
N LEU A 584 -16.82 39.12 6.69
CA LEU A 584 -18.19 38.86 6.22
C LEU A 584 -19.18 39.70 7.03
N SER A 585 -20.18 40.27 6.37
CA SER A 585 -21.28 41.01 7.00
C SER A 585 -22.59 40.22 6.89
N ASN A 586 -23.61 40.62 7.63
CA ASN A 586 -24.93 40.01 7.58
C ASN A 586 -25.67 40.24 6.24
N GLU A 587 -25.10 41.03 5.32
CA GLU A 587 -25.62 41.25 3.96
C GLU A 587 -25.20 40.15 2.98
N CYS A 588 -24.37 39.17 3.41
CA CYS A 588 -24.00 38.00 2.62
C CYS A 588 -25.13 36.94 2.61
N VAL A 589 -26.28 37.26 2.01
CA VAL A 589 -27.53 36.47 2.12
C VAL A 589 -27.55 35.17 1.29
N THR A 590 -26.70 35.05 0.25
CA THR A 590 -26.67 33.86 -0.63
C THR A 590 -25.22 33.45 -0.94
N ILE A 591 -24.92 32.16 -0.78
CA ILE A 591 -23.62 31.54 -1.11
C ILE A 591 -23.81 30.63 -2.33
N VAL A 592 -22.86 30.69 -3.26
CA VAL A 592 -22.75 29.79 -4.42
C VAL A 592 -21.43 29.04 -4.30
N TYR A 593 -21.47 27.72 -4.49
CA TYR A 593 -20.35 26.78 -4.28
C TYR A 593 -19.54 26.50 -5.54
#